data_AF-A0A0N0E139-F1
#
_entry.id   AF-A0A0N0E139-F1
#
_cell.length_a   1.000
_cell.length_b   1.000
_cell.length_c   1.000
_cell.angle_alpha   90.00
_cell.angle_beta   90.00
_cell.angle_gamma   90.00
#
_symmetry.space_group_name_H-M   'P 1'
#
loop_
_entity.id
_entity.type
_entity.pdbx_description
1 polymer ?
#
loop_
_entity_poly.entity_id
_entity_poly.type
_entity_poly.pdbx_seq_one_letter_code
_entity_poly.pdbx_strand_id
1 'polypeptide(L)'
;MKMETALYKAMVASNVSEQNATALVEAWERDVTSVLANKTDLTEVRNELKAEIAEVRNDLKAEITTVRNDLKAEIAEVRNDLKAEITTVRSELKADIAQVRAELKIEITKVATDLKTVELSLLKEMANLNTTLTVRMVVVMTALQGIAGSLLFAALRFFK
;
A
#
# COMPACT_ATOMS: atom_id res chain seq x y z
N MET A 1 -5.92 -18.03 -78.10
CA MET A 1 -5.71 -18.54 -79.47
C MET A 1 -5.72 -20.07 -79.64
N LYS A 2 -4.73 -20.86 -79.17
CA LYS A 2 -4.72 -22.31 -79.46
C LYS A 2 -5.97 -23.07 -78.98
N MET A 3 -6.55 -22.65 -77.85
CA MET A 3 -7.78 -23.24 -77.29
C MET A 3 -9.04 -22.81 -78.06
N GLU A 4 -9.18 -21.52 -78.42
CA GLU A 4 -10.30 -21.02 -79.23
C GLU A 4 -10.38 -21.74 -80.58
N THR A 5 -9.23 -21.91 -81.25
CA THR A 5 -9.20 -22.59 -82.55
C THR A 5 -9.54 -24.08 -82.42
N ALA A 6 -9.20 -24.71 -81.30
CA ALA A 6 -9.55 -26.11 -81.02
C ALA A 6 -11.04 -26.26 -80.68
N LEU A 7 -11.60 -25.35 -79.88
CA LEU A 7 -13.01 -25.33 -79.51
C LEU A 7 -13.90 -25.07 -80.73
N TYR A 8 -13.54 -24.06 -81.56
CA TYR A 8 -14.22 -23.78 -82.82
C TYR A 8 -14.23 -25.00 -83.75
N LYS A 9 -13.08 -25.63 -83.98
CA LYS A 9 -12.96 -26.82 -84.83
C LYS A 9 -13.77 -28.00 -84.30
N ALA A 10 -13.81 -28.21 -82.98
CA ALA A 10 -14.58 -29.28 -82.36
C ALA A 10 -16.10 -29.08 -82.51
N MET A 11 -16.56 -27.83 -82.44
CA MET A 11 -17.98 -27.49 -82.60
C MET A 11 -18.47 -27.69 -84.04
N VAL A 12 -17.69 -27.23 -85.02
CA VAL A 12 -18.00 -27.46 -86.45
C VAL A 12 -17.96 -28.95 -86.79
N ALA A 13 -17.01 -29.71 -86.24
CA ALA A 13 -16.95 -31.17 -86.38
C ALA A 13 -18.14 -31.91 -85.74
N SER A 14 -18.85 -31.25 -84.82
CA SER A 14 -20.04 -31.78 -84.14
C SER A 14 -21.36 -31.27 -84.73
N ASN A 15 -21.34 -30.80 -85.99
CA ASN A 15 -22.50 -30.29 -86.72
C ASN A 15 -23.13 -28.98 -86.16
N VAL A 16 -22.41 -28.21 -85.34
CA VAL A 16 -22.82 -26.84 -84.99
C VAL A 16 -22.56 -25.92 -86.19
N SER A 17 -23.53 -25.05 -86.54
CA SER A 17 -23.33 -24.09 -87.63
C SER A 17 -22.17 -23.14 -87.35
N GLU A 18 -21.43 -22.74 -88.39
CA GLU A 18 -20.28 -21.83 -88.24
C GLU A 18 -20.68 -20.54 -87.51
N GLN A 19 -21.87 -20.00 -87.78
CA GLN A 19 -22.38 -18.80 -87.12
C GLN A 19 -22.56 -18.98 -85.60
N ASN A 20 -23.11 -20.11 -85.16
CA ASN A 20 -23.29 -20.40 -83.73
C ASN A 20 -21.96 -20.76 -83.06
N ALA A 21 -21.05 -21.42 -83.78
CA ALA A 21 -19.71 -21.73 -83.28
C ALA A 21 -18.90 -20.44 -83.03
N THR A 22 -18.94 -19.48 -83.95
CA THR A 22 -18.29 -18.17 -83.78
C THR A 22 -18.88 -17.41 -82.61
N ALA A 23 -20.21 -17.28 -82.52
CA ALA A 23 -20.86 -16.55 -81.44
C ALA A 23 -20.55 -17.12 -80.04
N LEU A 24 -20.47 -18.45 -79.92
CA LEU A 24 -20.12 -19.11 -78.65
C LEU A 24 -18.64 -18.94 -78.28
N VAL A 25 -17.73 -19.01 -79.25
CA VAL A 25 -16.29 -18.75 -79.00
C VAL A 25 -16.07 -17.30 -78.59
N GLU A 26 -16.72 -16.34 -79.25
CA GLU A 26 -16.66 -14.91 -78.91
C GLU A 26 -17.24 -14.64 -77.51
N ALA A 27 -18.39 -15.25 -77.18
CA ALA A 27 -18.99 -15.13 -75.85
C ALA A 27 -18.09 -15.73 -74.76
N TRP A 28 -17.48 -16.88 -75.01
CA TRP A 28 -16.54 -17.51 -74.09
C TRP A 28 -15.25 -16.71 -73.92
N GLU A 29 -14.69 -16.18 -74.99
CA GLU A 29 -13.49 -15.33 -74.95
C GLU A 29 -13.76 -14.05 -74.18
N ARG A 30 -14.91 -13.42 -74.40
CA ARG A 30 -15.36 -12.28 -73.61
C ARG A 30 -15.45 -12.63 -72.13
N ASP A 31 -16.13 -13.72 -71.78
CA ASP A 31 -16.33 -14.07 -70.36
C ASP A 31 -15.00 -14.44 -69.67
N VAL A 32 -14.12 -15.19 -70.34
CA VAL A 32 -12.79 -15.55 -69.82
C VAL A 32 -11.87 -14.33 -69.68
N THR A 33 -12.00 -13.34 -70.56
CA THR A 33 -11.10 -12.18 -70.57
C THR A 33 -11.60 -11.03 -69.70
N SER A 34 -12.91 -10.78 -69.67
CA SER A 34 -13.47 -9.57 -69.06
C SER A 34 -14.37 -9.81 -67.85
N VAL A 35 -14.81 -11.04 -67.59
CA VAL A 35 -15.76 -11.33 -66.50
C VAL A 35 -15.11 -12.15 -65.40
N LEU A 36 -14.29 -13.14 -65.75
CA LEU A 36 -13.66 -14.04 -64.79
C LEU A 36 -12.39 -13.43 -64.21
N ALA A 37 -12.22 -13.57 -62.90
CA ALA A 37 -10.96 -13.25 -62.23
C ALA A 37 -9.83 -14.14 -62.78
N ASN A 38 -8.73 -13.51 -63.18
CA ASN A 38 -7.58 -14.17 -63.75
C ASN A 38 -6.47 -14.33 -62.68
N LYS A 39 -5.34 -14.94 -63.08
CA LYS A 39 -4.22 -15.20 -62.15
C LYS A 39 -3.56 -13.91 -61.63
N THR A 40 -3.58 -12.85 -62.43
CA THR A 40 -3.07 -11.53 -62.05
C THR A 40 -3.92 -10.95 -60.93
N ASP A 41 -5.24 -10.92 -61.09
CA ASP A 41 -6.18 -10.42 -60.07
C ASP A 41 -6.01 -11.18 -58.73
N LEU A 42 -5.88 -12.51 -58.78
CA LEU A 42 -5.61 -13.33 -57.60
C LEU A 42 -4.25 -13.04 -56.95
N THR A 43 -3.25 -12.66 -57.75
CA THR A 43 -1.92 -12.32 -57.25
C THR A 43 -1.90 -10.93 -56.62
N GLU A 44 -2.63 -9.98 -57.19
CA GLU A 44 -2.83 -8.64 -56.64
C GLU A 44 -3.53 -8.71 -55.29
N VAL A 45 -4.69 -9.37 -55.21
CA VAL A 45 -5.42 -9.56 -53.94
C VAL A 45 -4.57 -10.29 -52.90
N ARG A 46 -3.78 -11.29 -53.29
CA ARG A 46 -2.85 -11.97 -52.36
C ARG A 46 -1.79 -11.00 -51.82
N ASN A 47 -1.25 -10.13 -52.66
CA ASN A 47 -0.22 -9.20 -52.26
C ASN A 47 -0.79 -8.09 -51.37
N GLU A 48 -1.98 -7.58 -51.67
CA GLU A 48 -2.73 -6.65 -50.82
C GLU A 48 -2.98 -7.26 -49.44
N LEU A 49 -3.56 -8.46 -49.38
CA LEU A 49 -3.79 -9.15 -48.09
C LEU A 49 -2.49 -9.39 -47.30
N LYS A 50 -1.38 -9.70 -47.98
CA LYS A 50 -0.08 -9.82 -47.31
C LYS A 50 0.40 -8.49 -46.73
N ALA A 51 0.19 -7.40 -47.44
CA ALA A 51 0.56 -6.06 -46.99
C ALA A 51 -0.30 -5.65 -45.77
N GLU A 52 -1.62 -5.82 -45.85
CA GLU A 52 -2.55 -5.53 -44.75
C GLU A 52 -2.23 -6.36 -43.50
N ILE A 53 -1.96 -7.66 -43.66
CA ILE A 53 -1.56 -8.51 -42.52
C ILE A 53 -0.23 -8.04 -41.91
N ALA A 54 0.71 -7.56 -42.73
CA ALA A 54 1.98 -7.05 -42.23
C ALA A 54 1.80 -5.72 -41.48
N GLU A 55 0.94 -4.84 -41.98
CA GLU A 55 0.57 -3.58 -41.34
C GLU A 55 -0.09 -3.82 -39.97
N VAL A 56 -1.15 -4.63 -39.92
CA VAL A 56 -1.84 -4.99 -38.67
C VAL A 56 -0.89 -5.61 -37.65
N ARG A 57 0.06 -6.46 -38.09
CA ARG A 57 1.08 -7.04 -37.20
C ARG A 57 2.03 -5.99 -36.62
N ASN A 58 2.42 -5.00 -37.42
CA ASN A 58 3.29 -3.92 -36.96
C ASN A 58 2.56 -3.01 -35.97
N ASP A 59 1.30 -2.67 -36.25
CA ASP A 59 0.46 -1.87 -35.37
C ASP A 59 0.25 -2.55 -34.03
N LEU A 60 -0.12 -3.84 -34.04
CA LEU A 60 -0.28 -4.61 -32.81
C LEU A 60 1.03 -4.68 -32.00
N LYS A 61 2.18 -4.78 -32.67
CA LYS A 61 3.49 -4.77 -31.98
C LYS A 61 3.80 -3.40 -31.36
N ALA A 62 3.41 -2.31 -32.03
CA ALA A 62 3.55 -0.96 -31.52
C ALA A 62 2.65 -0.76 -30.28
N GLU A 63 1.37 -1.12 -30.37
CA GLU A 63 0.41 -1.06 -29.27
C GLU A 63 0.87 -1.86 -28.04
N ILE A 64 1.32 -3.10 -28.23
CA ILE A 64 1.88 -3.93 -27.15
C ILE A 64 3.09 -3.24 -26.49
N THR A 65 3.91 -2.53 -27.28
CA THR A 65 5.08 -1.82 -26.75
C THR A 65 4.67 -0.59 -25.95
N THR A 66 3.68 0.18 -26.42
CA THR A 66 3.09 1.30 -25.70
C THR A 66 2.51 0.85 -24.37
N VAL A 67 1.61 -0.14 -24.38
CA VAL A 67 0.99 -0.68 -23.16
C VAL A 67 2.03 -1.20 -22.17
N ARG A 68 3.10 -1.86 -22.65
CA ARG A 68 4.20 -2.31 -21.78
C ARG A 68 4.92 -1.13 -21.11
N ASN A 69 5.16 -0.06 -21.84
CA ASN A 69 5.85 1.12 -21.32
C ASN A 69 4.97 1.87 -20.32
N ASP A 70 3.67 2.01 -20.61
CA ASP A 70 2.71 2.64 -19.71
C ASP A 70 2.61 1.87 -18.40
N LEU A 71 2.45 0.54 -18.46
CA LEU A 71 2.42 -0.31 -17.27
C LEU A 71 3.72 -0.21 -16.46
N LYS A 72 4.87 -0.07 -17.12
CA LYS A 72 6.16 0.12 -16.44
C LYS A 72 6.21 1.48 -15.72
N ALA A 73 5.63 2.52 -16.30
CA ALA A 73 5.54 3.85 -15.69
C ALA A 73 4.60 3.83 -14.48
N GLU A 74 3.41 3.24 -14.61
CA GLU A 74 2.44 3.09 -13.51
C GLU A 74 3.04 2.30 -12.33
N ILE A 75 3.75 1.18 -12.60
CA ILE A 75 4.45 0.42 -11.56
C ILE A 75 5.51 1.25 -10.85
N ALA A 76 6.20 2.14 -11.57
CA ALA A 76 7.23 3.01 -10.99
C ALA A 76 6.59 4.10 -10.11
N GLU A 77 5.47 4.67 -10.53
CA GLU A 77 4.67 5.65 -9.77
C GLU A 77 4.18 5.03 -8.46
N VAL A 78 3.47 3.89 -8.53
CA VAL A 78 2.98 3.17 -7.34
C VAL A 78 4.11 2.82 -6.37
N ARG A 79 5.29 2.44 -6.88
CA ARG A 79 6.47 2.17 -6.03
C ARG A 79 6.96 3.42 -5.32
N ASN A 80 6.96 4.57 -5.98
CA ASN A 80 7.38 5.83 -5.39
C ASN A 80 6.38 6.30 -4.32
N ASP A 81 5.09 6.16 -4.59
CA ASP A 81 4.02 6.49 -3.65
C ASP A 81 4.12 5.64 -2.39
N LEU A 82 4.26 4.31 -2.53
CA LEU A 82 4.47 3.43 -1.37
C LEU A 82 5.71 3.83 -0.56
N LYS A 83 6.79 4.25 -1.21
CA LYS A 83 8.02 4.68 -0.53
C LYS A 83 7.79 5.99 0.24
N ALA A 84 7.00 6.91 -0.32
CA ALA A 84 6.62 8.14 0.34
C ALA A 84 5.74 7.85 1.57
N GLU A 85 4.70 7.01 1.42
CA GLU A 85 3.82 6.59 2.52
C GLU A 85 4.60 5.93 3.67
N ILE A 86 5.51 4.99 3.36
CA ILE A 86 6.37 4.35 4.36
C ILE A 86 7.22 5.40 5.10
N THR A 87 7.71 6.42 4.40
CA THR A 87 8.50 7.50 5.01
C THR A 87 7.65 8.34 5.95
N THR A 88 6.44 8.69 5.54
CA THR A 88 5.46 9.42 6.36
C THR A 88 5.12 8.66 7.63
N VAL A 89 4.68 7.41 7.51
CA VAL A 89 4.32 6.55 8.66
C VAL A 89 5.52 6.39 9.62
N ARG A 90 6.73 6.24 9.09
CA ARG A 90 7.94 6.17 9.93
C ARG A 90 8.21 7.48 10.68
N SER A 91 7.91 8.62 10.08
CA SER A 91 8.05 9.93 10.73
C SER A 91 7.01 10.11 11.84
N GLU A 92 5.76 9.75 11.57
CA GLU A 92 4.66 9.77 12.54
C GLU A 92 4.98 8.88 13.74
N LEU A 93 5.39 7.62 13.52
CA LEU A 93 5.76 6.72 14.61
C LEU A 93 6.94 7.26 15.45
N LYS A 94 7.91 7.96 14.84
CA LYS A 94 8.99 8.60 15.60
C LYS A 94 8.47 9.74 16.47
N ALA A 95 7.52 10.54 15.95
CA ALA A 95 6.90 11.63 16.69
C ALA A 95 6.08 11.08 17.87
N ASP A 96 5.27 10.04 17.65
CA ASP A 96 4.47 9.39 18.68
C ASP A 96 5.35 8.82 19.80
N ILE A 97 6.45 8.12 19.44
CA ILE A 97 7.41 7.61 20.43
C ILE A 97 8.05 8.75 21.22
N ALA A 98 8.37 9.88 20.58
CA ALA A 98 8.94 11.04 21.27
C ALA A 98 7.93 11.67 22.23
N GLN A 99 6.66 11.78 21.83
CA GLN A 99 5.58 12.26 22.68
C GLN A 99 5.37 11.37 23.90
N VAL A 100 5.22 10.05 23.71
CA VAL A 100 5.06 9.10 24.82
C VAL A 100 6.24 9.16 25.79
N ARG A 101 7.47 9.30 25.29
CA ARG A 101 8.65 9.48 26.14
C ARG A 101 8.61 10.77 26.97
N ALA A 102 8.12 11.86 26.38
CA ALA A 102 7.97 13.14 27.09
C ALA A 102 6.90 13.03 28.18
N GLU A 103 5.76 12.43 27.87
CA GLU A 103 4.67 12.18 28.82
C GLU A 103 5.13 11.30 29.99
N LEU A 104 5.83 10.19 29.71
CA LEU A 104 6.39 9.33 30.75
C LEU A 104 7.40 10.07 31.64
N LYS A 105 8.24 10.95 31.07
CA LYS A 105 9.18 11.75 31.86
C LYS A 105 8.47 12.71 32.81
N ILE A 106 7.37 13.32 32.36
CA ILE A 106 6.53 14.18 33.19
C ILE A 106 5.93 13.37 34.34
N GLU A 107 5.35 12.20 34.05
CA GLU A 107 4.71 11.38 35.08
C GLU A 107 5.72 10.86 36.11
N ILE A 108 6.92 10.42 35.67
CA ILE A 108 8.01 10.04 36.58
C ILE A 108 8.41 11.21 37.51
N THR A 109 8.50 12.43 36.96
CA THR A 109 8.86 13.62 37.74
C THR A 109 7.79 13.96 38.77
N LYS A 110 6.52 13.80 38.39
CA LYS A 110 5.38 13.99 39.28
C LYS A 110 5.41 12.97 40.42
N VAL A 111 5.53 11.68 40.12
CA VAL A 111 5.64 10.62 41.13
C VAL A 111 6.83 10.86 42.08
N ALA A 112 7.98 11.28 41.56
CA ALA A 112 9.13 11.62 42.40
C ALA A 112 8.85 12.80 43.35
N THR A 113 8.11 13.80 42.89
CA THR A 113 7.70 14.96 43.70
C THR A 113 6.68 14.58 44.76
N ASP A 114 5.70 13.76 44.40
CA ASP A 114 4.68 13.24 45.32
C ASP A 114 5.35 12.39 46.42
N LEU A 115 6.29 11.50 46.05
CA LEU A 115 7.04 10.70 47.02
C LEU A 115 7.83 11.56 48.00
N LYS A 116 8.52 12.59 47.52
CA LYS A 116 9.25 13.54 48.38
C LYS A 116 8.30 14.29 49.33
N THR A 117 7.11 14.63 48.86
CA THR A 117 6.09 15.29 49.70
C THR A 117 5.59 14.37 50.81
N VAL A 118 5.38 13.09 50.50
CA VAL A 118 5.02 12.06 51.49
C VAL A 118 6.15 11.86 52.50
N GLU A 119 7.40 11.76 52.05
CA GLU A 119 8.59 11.63 52.92
C GLU A 119 8.69 12.80 53.93
N LEU A 120 8.56 14.03 53.45
CA LEU A 120 8.58 15.22 54.31
C LEU A 120 7.43 15.25 55.32
N SER A 121 6.23 14.82 54.91
CA SER A 121 5.06 14.73 55.78
C SER A 121 5.28 13.71 56.89
N LEU A 122 5.82 12.53 56.56
CA LEU A 122 6.17 11.49 57.52
C LEU A 122 7.22 11.98 58.53
N LEU A 123 8.29 12.64 58.06
CA LEU A 123 9.33 13.20 58.94
C LEU A 123 8.75 14.21 59.93
N LYS A 124 7.83 15.07 59.48
CA LYS A 124 7.15 16.04 60.33
C LYS A 124 6.26 15.35 61.38
N GLU A 125 5.51 14.32 60.99
CA GLU A 125 4.70 13.52 61.92
C GLU A 125 5.56 12.81 62.97
N MET A 126 6.69 12.22 62.58
CA MET A 126 7.64 11.60 63.51
C MET A 126 8.22 12.61 64.50
N ALA A 127 8.59 13.81 64.04
CA ALA A 127 9.10 14.87 64.92
C ALA A 127 8.02 15.35 65.92
N ASN A 128 6.79 15.51 65.46
CA ASN A 128 5.66 15.88 66.31
C ASN A 128 5.36 14.79 67.35
N LEU A 129 5.39 13.52 66.95
CA LEU A 129 5.20 12.38 67.85
C LEU A 129 6.29 12.33 68.92
N ASN A 130 7.57 12.49 68.52
CA ASN A 130 8.69 12.51 69.46
C ASN A 130 8.58 13.66 70.48
N THR A 131 8.20 14.86 70.01
CA THR A 131 7.95 16.02 70.88
C THR A 131 6.82 15.73 71.86
N THR A 132 5.72 15.15 71.37
CA THR A 132 4.54 14.80 72.19
C THR A 132 4.90 13.76 73.26
N LEU A 133 5.64 12.72 72.90
CA LEU A 133 6.09 11.68 73.83
C LEU A 133 7.03 12.27 74.88
N THR A 134 7.97 13.12 74.47
CA THR A 134 8.90 13.79 75.38
C THR A 134 8.15 14.63 76.41
N VAL A 135 7.20 15.48 75.96
CA VAL A 135 6.37 16.30 76.86
C VAL A 135 5.58 15.43 77.82
N ARG A 136 4.93 14.36 77.33
CA ARG A 136 4.18 13.43 78.19
C ARG A 136 5.08 12.76 79.24
N MET A 137 6.28 12.32 78.86
CA MET A 137 7.24 11.73 79.79
C MET A 137 7.69 12.73 80.85
N VAL A 138 7.98 13.99 80.48
CA VAL A 138 8.33 15.05 81.44
C VAL A 138 7.20 15.28 82.44
N VAL A 139 5.94 15.35 81.98
CA VAL A 139 4.77 15.50 82.85
C VAL A 139 4.62 14.33 83.82
N VAL A 140 4.84 13.09 83.36
CA VAL A 140 4.80 11.90 84.23
C VAL A 140 5.93 11.93 85.26
N MET A 141 7.15 12.30 84.85
CA MET A 141 8.31 12.36 85.74
C MET A 141 8.15 13.42 86.83
N THR A 142 7.64 14.62 86.50
CA THR A 142 7.39 15.68 87.50
C THR A 142 6.28 15.28 88.47
N ALA A 143 5.24 14.60 87.98
CA ALA A 143 4.19 14.04 88.85
C ALA A 143 4.76 12.99 89.83
N LEU A 144 5.60 12.07 89.36
CA LEU A 144 6.26 11.06 90.21
C LEU A 144 7.20 11.69 91.26
N GLN A 145 7.97 12.71 90.89
CA GLN A 145 8.83 13.45 91.82
C GLN A 145 8.01 14.14 92.92
N GLY A 146 6.87 14.74 92.56
CA GLY A 146 5.94 15.36 93.52
C GLY A 146 5.35 14.34 94.50
N ILE A 147 4.96 13.14 94.02
CA ILE A 147 4.47 12.05 94.88
C ILE A 147 5.57 11.57 95.83
N ALA A 148 6.77 11.30 95.32
CA ALA A 148 7.90 10.85 96.12
C ALA A 148 8.29 11.86 97.20
N GLY A 149 8.35 13.15 96.86
CA GLY A 149 8.62 14.23 97.82
C GLY A 149 7.55 14.33 98.92
N SER A 150 6.27 14.18 98.55
CA SER A 150 5.15 14.18 99.51
C SER A 150 5.23 13.01 100.48
N LEU A 151 5.56 11.81 100.00
CA LEU A 151 5.75 10.62 100.84
C LEU A 151 6.93 10.78 101.81
N LEU A 152 8.05 11.34 101.35
CA LEU A 152 9.24 11.57 102.17
C LEU A 152 8.99 12.61 103.28
N PHE A 153 8.27 13.69 102.95
CA PHE A 153 7.82 14.69 103.93
C PHE A 153 6.89 14.09 104.99
N ALA A 154 5.92 13.27 104.58
CA ALA A 154 5.03 12.55 105.49
C ALA A 154 5.80 11.62 106.43
N ALA A 155 6.76 10.86 105.92
CA ALA A 155 7.61 9.96 106.71
C ALA A 155 8.44 10.72 107.76
N LEU A 156 9.07 11.85 107.40
CA LEU A 156 9.85 12.65 108.35
C LEU A 156 9.04 13.22 109.51
N ARG A 157 7.74 13.52 109.30
CA ARG A 157 6.84 13.98 110.36
C ARG A 157 6.46 12.88 111.35
N PHE A 158 6.45 11.62 110.91
CA PHE A 158 6.13 10.48 111.76
C PHE A 158 7.24 10.13 112.76
N PHE A 159 8.50 10.47 112.45
CA PHE A 159 9.67 10.17 113.29
C PHE A 159 10.08 11.31 114.25
N LYS A 160 9.34 12.42 114.32
CA LYS A 160 9.51 13.51 115.30
C LYS A 160 8.41 13.45 116.35
#